data_AF-A0A1V5P7N2-F1
#
_entry.id   AF-A0A1V5P7N2-F1
#
_cell.length_a   1.000
_cell.length_b   1.000
_cell.length_c   1.000
_cell.angle_alpha   90.00
_cell.angle_beta   90.00
_cell.angle_gamma   90.00
#
_symmetry.space_group_name_H-M   'P 1'
#
loop_
_entity.id
_entity.type
_entity.pdbx_description
1 polymer ?
#
loop_
_entity_poly.entity_id
_entity_poly.type
_entity_poly.pdbx_seq_one_letter_code
_entity_poly.pdbx_strand_id
1 'polypeptide(L)'
;MNKQKTPFELPLDALRALGSWAADCAERALPIYEEIHPDDSRPKAALEAIRTFAAGGKRTRQLRVVALAAFAAAPALYSTPPPQLLPLAPRA
;
A
#
# COMPACT_ATOMS: atom_id res chain seq x y z
N MET A 1 -23.75 23.07 -2.30
CA MET A 1 -23.95 21.62 -2.04
C MET A 1 -23.16 21.23 -0.80
N ASN A 2 -23.79 21.24 0.37
CA ASN A 2 -23.11 20.92 1.63
C ASN A 2 -23.03 19.40 1.77
N LYS A 3 -21.83 18.84 1.60
CA LYS A 3 -21.57 17.42 1.88
C LYS A 3 -21.68 17.22 3.40
N GLN A 4 -22.81 16.70 3.86
CA GLN A 4 -22.92 16.17 5.22
C GLN A 4 -21.94 15.00 5.33
N LYS A 5 -20.87 15.18 6.11
CA LYS A 5 -19.97 14.08 6.50
C LYS A 5 -20.45 13.59 7.84
N THR A 6 -21.37 12.64 7.86
CA THR A 6 -21.60 11.82 9.04
C THR A 6 -20.38 10.92 9.21
N PRO A 7 -19.54 11.12 10.24
CA PRO A 7 -18.37 10.28 10.44
C PRO A 7 -18.85 8.89 10.84
N PHE A 8 -18.54 7.88 10.02
CA PHE A 8 -18.67 6.49 10.43
C PHE A 8 -17.46 6.14 11.31
N GLU A 9 -17.69 5.93 12.60
CA GLU A 9 -16.63 5.54 13.53
C GLU A 9 -16.29 4.06 13.35
N LEU A 10 -15.05 3.78 12.93
CA LEU A 10 -14.52 2.43 12.86
C LEU A 10 -13.84 2.07 14.18
N PRO A 11 -14.26 0.98 14.86
CA PRO A 11 -13.57 0.51 16.05
C PRO A 11 -12.14 0.09 15.70
N LEU A 12 -11.25 0.10 16.70
CA LEU A 12 -9.82 -0.18 16.49
C LEU A 12 -9.59 -1.57 15.86
N ASP A 13 -10.39 -2.55 16.23
CA ASP A 13 -10.27 -3.92 15.69
C ASP A 13 -10.71 -4.01 14.23
N ALA A 14 -11.73 -3.24 13.81
CA ALA A 14 -12.08 -3.12 12.41
C ALA A 14 -10.96 -2.44 11.61
N LEU A 15 -10.28 -1.44 12.18
CA LEU A 15 -9.12 -0.81 11.55
C LEU A 15 -7.94 -1.78 11.41
N ARG A 16 -7.71 -2.65 12.40
CA ARG A 16 -6.67 -3.69 12.35
C ARG A 16 -6.99 -4.74 11.29
N ALA A 17 -8.23 -5.22 11.24
CA ALA A 17 -8.70 -6.15 10.21
C ALA A 17 -8.53 -5.57 8.81
N LEU A 18 -8.94 -4.31 8.61
CA LEU A 18 -8.75 -3.59 7.36
C LEU A 18 -7.26 -3.39 7.02
N GLY A 19 -6.44 -3.11 8.03
CA GLY A 19 -4.99 -2.98 7.87
C GLY A 19 -4.33 -4.27 7.41
N SER A 20 -4.71 -5.42 7.99
CA SER A 20 -4.23 -6.73 7.54
C SER A 20 -4.64 -7.01 6.10
N TRP A 21 -5.91 -6.81 5.78
CA TRP A 21 -6.43 -7.02 4.43
C TRP A 21 -5.72 -6.14 3.40
N ALA A 22 -5.50 -4.86 3.73
CA ALA A 22 -4.77 -3.94 2.86
C ALA A 22 -3.31 -4.37 2.66
N ALA A 23 -2.67 -4.91 3.70
CA ALA A 23 -1.32 -5.47 3.61
C ALA A 23 -1.27 -6.70 2.69
N ASP A 24 -2.22 -7.63 2.84
CA ASP A 24 -2.34 -8.81 1.96
C ASP A 24 -2.51 -8.39 0.48
N CYS A 25 -3.28 -7.33 0.24
CA CYS A 25 -3.44 -6.77 -1.11
C CYS A 25 -2.14 -6.18 -1.66
N ALA A 26 -1.43 -5.39 -0.86
CA ALA A 26 -0.24 -4.66 -1.28
C ALA A 26 1.02 -5.56 -1.40
N GLU A 27 1.14 -6.61 -0.58
CA GLU A 27 2.26 -7.57 -0.67
C GLU A 27 2.34 -8.24 -2.05
N ARG A 28 1.21 -8.46 -2.72
CA ARG A 28 1.19 -9.03 -4.08
C ARG A 28 1.79 -8.10 -5.13
N ALA A 29 1.78 -6.78 -4.89
CA ALA A 29 2.33 -5.78 -5.79
C ALA A 29 3.77 -5.40 -5.45
N LEU A 30 4.24 -5.69 -4.23
CA LEU A 30 5.56 -5.31 -3.77
C LEU A 30 6.70 -5.86 -4.66
N PRO A 31 6.72 -7.14 -5.08
CA PRO A 31 7.79 -7.66 -5.92
C PRO A 31 7.91 -6.93 -7.26
N ILE A 32 6.78 -6.58 -7.89
CA ILE A 32 6.75 -5.83 -9.17
C ILE A 32 7.35 -4.44 -8.98
N TYR A 33 7.10 -3.81 -7.83
CA TYR A 33 7.68 -2.52 -7.50
C TYR A 33 9.19 -2.62 -7.25
N GLU A 34 9.61 -3.60 -6.45
CA GLU A 34 11.03 -3.83 -6.10
C GLU A 34 11.89 -4.22 -7.31
N GLU A 35 11.30 -4.87 -8.34
CA GLU A 35 11.97 -5.15 -9.61
C GLU A 35 12.37 -3.86 -10.37
N ILE A 36 11.53 -2.82 -10.30
CA ILE A 36 11.75 -1.54 -11.00
C ILE A 36 12.57 -0.57 -10.12
N HIS A 37 12.38 -0.62 -8.81
CA HIS A 37 12.98 0.28 -7.82
C HIS A 37 13.55 -0.48 -6.61
N PRO A 38 14.64 -1.26 -6.79
CA PRO A 38 15.18 -2.11 -5.73
C PRO A 38 15.69 -1.35 -4.51
N ASP A 39 16.12 -0.09 -4.69
CA ASP A 39 16.66 0.75 -3.62
C ASP A 39 15.57 1.52 -2.84
N ASP A 40 14.32 1.51 -3.30
CA ASP A 40 13.23 2.23 -2.64
C ASP A 40 12.51 1.35 -1.62
N SER A 41 12.96 1.47 -0.38
CA SER A 41 12.40 0.74 0.77
C SER A 41 11.06 1.28 1.30
N ARG A 42 10.53 2.41 0.76
CA ARG A 42 9.32 3.05 1.29
C ARG A 42 8.09 2.15 1.26
N PRO A 43 7.80 1.39 0.19
CA PRO A 43 6.63 0.49 0.16
C PRO A 43 6.76 -0.66 1.17
N LYS A 44 7.94 -1.25 1.28
CA LYS A 44 8.24 -2.30 2.27
C LYS A 44 8.08 -1.79 3.70
N ALA A 45 8.61 -0.61 4.00
CA ALA A 45 8.46 0.02 5.32
C ALA A 45 6.99 0.30 5.69
N ALA A 46 6.16 0.66 4.70
CA ALA A 46 4.72 0.84 4.93
C ALA A 46 4.01 -0.48 5.25
N LEU A 47 4.37 -1.57 4.55
CA LEU A 47 3.85 -2.92 4.80
C LEU A 47 4.20 -3.43 6.20
N GLU A 48 5.46 -3.32 6.61
CA GLU A 48 5.91 -3.72 7.95
C GLU A 48 5.15 -2.95 9.06
N ALA A 49 4.97 -1.64 8.87
CA ALA A 49 4.27 -0.81 9.83
C ALA A 49 2.78 -1.18 9.95
N ILE A 50 2.09 -1.41 8.82
CA ILE A 50 0.67 -1.79 8.85
C ILE A 50 0.48 -3.19 9.43
N ARG A 51 1.39 -4.15 9.15
CA ARG A 51 1.39 -5.48 9.75
C ARG A 51 1.57 -5.42 11.27
N THR A 52 2.52 -4.60 11.74
CA THR A 52 2.73 -4.36 13.17
C THR A 52 1.47 -3.82 13.85
N PHE A 53 0.79 -2.86 13.21
CA PHE A 53 -0.47 -2.32 13.73
C PHE A 53 -1.59 -3.36 13.75
N ALA A 54 -1.76 -4.11 12.65
CA ALA A 54 -2.77 -5.15 12.52
C ALA A 54 -2.60 -6.26 13.56
N ALA A 55 -1.36 -6.61 13.92
CA ALA A 55 -1.02 -7.59 14.96
C ALA A 55 -1.25 -7.09 16.41
N GLY A 56 -1.90 -5.94 16.61
CA GLY A 56 -2.19 -5.38 17.93
C GLY A 56 -1.32 -4.19 18.32
N GLY A 57 -0.38 -3.77 17.45
CA GLY A 57 0.45 -2.60 17.67
C GLY A 57 -0.33 -1.30 17.86
N LYS A 58 0.34 -0.30 18.43
CA LYS A 58 -0.26 1.02 18.69
C LYS A 58 -0.52 1.76 17.37
N ARG A 59 -1.67 2.43 17.28
CA ARG A 59 -1.94 3.38 16.19
C ARG A 59 -1.10 4.64 16.40
N THR A 60 -0.03 4.79 15.64
CA THR A 60 0.91 5.92 15.79
C THR A 60 0.90 6.84 14.58
N ARG A 61 1.49 8.04 14.74
CA ARG A 61 1.76 8.96 13.62
C ARG A 61 2.61 8.30 12.53
N GLN A 62 3.46 7.35 12.90
CA GLN A 62 4.35 6.64 11.98
C GLN A 62 3.57 5.97 10.85
N LEU A 63 2.42 5.35 11.12
CA LEU A 63 1.56 4.72 10.10
C LEU A 63 1.17 5.69 8.98
N ARG A 64 0.83 6.94 9.35
CA ARG A 64 0.49 7.97 8.34
C ARG A 64 1.72 8.40 7.55
N VAL A 65 2.86 8.54 8.22
CA VAL A 65 4.12 8.99 7.59
C VAL A 65 4.57 7.97 6.55
N VAL A 66 4.66 6.69 6.91
CA VAL A 66 5.11 5.63 5.99
C VAL A 66 4.12 5.38 4.86
N ALA A 67 2.81 5.46 5.14
CA ALA A 67 1.79 5.32 4.09
C ALA A 67 1.90 6.44 3.04
N LEU A 68 2.09 7.69 3.46
CA LEU A 68 2.28 8.81 2.54
C LEU A 68 3.61 8.71 1.78
N ALA A 69 4.68 8.24 2.44
CA ALA A 69 5.97 8.03 1.79
C ALA A 69 5.89 6.96 0.69
N ALA A 70 5.21 5.84 0.94
CA ALA A 70 4.95 4.80 -0.06
C ALA A 70 4.07 5.32 -1.21
N PHE A 71 3.02 6.07 -0.91
CA PHE A 71 2.17 6.67 -1.95
C PHE A 71 2.94 7.64 -2.86
N ALA A 72 3.82 8.46 -2.28
CA ALA A 72 4.68 9.38 -3.03
C ALA A 72 5.77 8.67 -3.86
N ALA A 73 5.94 7.36 -3.69
CA ALA A 73 6.85 6.54 -4.48
C ALA A 73 6.19 6.08 -5.81
N ALA A 74 4.85 6.08 -5.90
CA ALA A 74 4.11 5.65 -7.07
C ALA A 74 4.28 6.55 -8.32
N PRO A 75 4.37 7.90 -8.23
CA PRO A 75 4.60 8.77 -9.39
C PRO A 75 5.88 8.48 -10.17
N ALA A 76 6.89 7.83 -9.57
CA ALA A 76 8.11 7.40 -10.29
C ALA A 76 7.80 6.38 -11.40
N LEU A 77 6.71 5.61 -11.26
CA LEU A 77 6.28 4.60 -12.23
C LEU A 77 5.51 5.16 -13.43
N TYR A 78 4.98 6.39 -13.35
CA TYR A 78 4.24 7.00 -14.47
C TYR A 78 5.13 7.82 -15.40
N SER A 79 6.38 8.09 -14.99
CA SER A 79 7.39 8.73 -15.85
C SER A 79 8.19 7.71 -16.65
N THR A 80 8.20 6.44 -16.22
CA THR A 80 8.68 5.30 -17.00
C THR A 80 7.49 4.71 -17.76
N PRO A 81 7.57 4.53 -19.10
CA PRO A 81 6.52 3.80 -19.80
C PRO A 81 6.44 2.39 -19.19
N PRO A 82 5.22 1.83 -19.01
CA PRO A 82 5.09 0.48 -18.48
C PRO A 82 5.99 -0.46 -19.31
N PRO A 83 6.67 -1.44 -18.67
CA PRO A 83 7.38 -2.46 -19.43
C PRO A 83 6.40 -2.96 -20.48
N GLN A 84 6.79 -2.91 -21.75
CA GLN A 84 5.92 -3.39 -22.82
C GLN A 84 5.60 -4.83 -22.47
N LEU A 85 4.35 -5.06 -22.02
CA LEU A 85 3.86 -6.39 -21.76
C LEU A 85 3.99 -7.12 -23.10
N LEU A 86 5.02 -7.96 -23.22
CA LEU A 86 5.12 -8.90 -24.32
C LEU A 86 3.74 -9.55 -24.43
N PRO A 87 3.10 -9.53 -25.62
CA PRO A 87 1.74 -10.02 -25.76
C PRO A 87 1.70 -11.41 -25.14
N LEU A 88 0.76 -11.63 -24.21
CA LEU A 88 0.50 -12.97 -23.67
C LEU A 88 0.33 -13.88 -24.88
N ALA A 89 1.31 -14.75 -25.12
CA ALA A 89 1.21 -15.73 -26.18
C ALA A 89 -0.09 -16.51 -25.93
N PRO A 90 -0.92 -16.74 -26.96
CA PRO A 90 -2.13 -17.53 -26.78
C PRO A 90 -1.72 -18.89 -26.22
N ARG A 91 -2.36 -19.31 -25.12
CA ARG A 91 -2.19 -20.68 -24.62
C ARG A 91 -2.71 -21.61 -25.72
N ALA A 92 -1.79 -22.38 -26.31
CA ALA A 92 -2.10 -23.49 -27.20
C ALA A 92 -2.71 -24.66 -26.40
#